data_AF-A0A540L0L6-F1
#
_entry.id   AF-A0A540L0L6-F1
#
_cell.length_a   1.000
_cell.length_b   1.000
_cell.length_c   1.000
_cell.angle_alpha   90.00
_cell.angle_beta   90.00
_cell.angle_gamma   90.00
#
_symmetry.space_group_name_H-M   'P 1'
#
loop_
_entity.id
_entity.type
_entity.pdbx_description
1 polymer ?
#
loop_
_entity_poly.entity_id
_entity_poly.type
_entity_poly.pdbx_seq_one_letter_code
_entity_poly.pdbx_strand_id
1 'polypeptide(L)'
;MEKEKLKWVTNSSLTVDFRISDVLAIKPGEMRIGLDFGIGTGTFVARMREHNVTVVSTALNLRAPFNEMIAPRGLVPLFITLNQRLPFFDNTMDMIHTAGFLDGWIDLQLLDFILFD
;
A
#
# COMPACT_ATOMS: atom_id res chain seq x y z
N MET A 1 6.35 16.66 -4.51
CA MET A 1 6.06 16.34 -3.09
C MET A 1 4.79 17.04 -2.60
N GLU A 2 4.54 18.32 -2.92
CA GLU A 2 3.29 19.04 -2.55
C GLU A 2 2.00 18.27 -2.85
N LYS A 3 1.86 17.72 -4.07
CA LYS A 3 0.67 16.94 -4.47
C LYS A 3 0.44 15.71 -3.59
N GLU A 4 1.52 15.01 -3.23
CA GLU A 4 1.47 13.82 -2.36
C GLU A 4 1.10 14.16 -0.91
N LYS A 5 1.40 15.38 -0.45
CA LYS A 5 0.94 15.83 0.88
C LYS A 5 -0.58 15.90 0.96
N LEU A 6 -1.27 16.26 -0.12
CA LEU A 6 -2.71 16.50 -0.09
C LEU A 6 -3.54 15.26 -0.46
N LYS A 7 -2.95 14.33 -1.24
CA LYS A 7 -3.62 13.18 -1.87
C LYS A 7 -4.54 12.36 -0.95
N TRP A 8 -4.21 12.22 0.33
CA TRP A 8 -4.98 11.38 1.28
C TRP A 8 -5.66 12.15 2.41
N VAL A 9 -5.56 13.48 2.37
CA VAL A 9 -5.99 14.37 3.45
C VAL A 9 -7.16 15.25 3.02
N THR A 10 -7.16 15.71 1.77
CA THR A 10 -8.19 16.59 1.22
C THR A 10 -9.09 15.84 0.26
N ASN A 11 -10.35 16.27 0.12
CA ASN A 11 -11.16 15.83 -1.02
C ASN A 11 -10.52 16.37 -2.29
N SER A 12 -10.12 15.47 -3.18
CA SER A 12 -9.82 15.87 -4.54
C SER A 12 -11.13 16.03 -5.32
N SER A 13 -11.07 16.74 -6.45
CA SER A 13 -12.21 16.86 -7.38
C SER A 13 -12.47 15.57 -8.18
N LEU A 14 -11.70 14.49 -7.95
CA LEU A 14 -11.87 13.22 -8.63
C LEU A 14 -12.82 12.33 -7.82
N THR A 15 -13.76 11.71 -8.52
CA THR A 15 -14.87 10.92 -7.97
C THR A 15 -14.47 9.61 -7.27
N VAL A 16 -13.18 9.29 -7.17
CA VAL A 16 -12.68 8.00 -6.65
C VAL A 16 -11.49 8.17 -5.68
N ASP A 17 -11.33 9.32 -5.03
CA ASP A 17 -10.34 9.48 -3.95
C ASP A 17 -11.01 9.30 -2.58
N PHE A 18 -10.52 8.33 -1.79
CA PHE A 18 -10.84 8.16 -0.38
C PHE A 18 -9.77 8.83 0.50
N ARG A 19 -10.17 9.42 1.62
CA ARG A 19 -9.23 9.92 2.63
C ARG A 19 -8.78 8.79 3.54
N ILE A 20 -7.68 8.98 4.26
CA ILE A 20 -7.29 8.06 5.34
C ILE A 20 -8.42 7.93 6.37
N SER A 21 -9.09 9.03 6.71
CA SER A 21 -10.24 9.00 7.64
C SER A 21 -11.34 8.07 7.17
N ASP A 22 -11.60 8.04 5.86
CA ASP A 22 -12.69 7.26 5.28
C ASP A 22 -12.35 5.77 5.32
N VAL A 23 -11.09 5.42 5.04
CA VAL A 23 -10.57 4.06 5.17
C VAL A 23 -10.67 3.57 6.62
N LEU A 24 -10.18 4.37 7.57
CA LEU A 24 -10.21 4.02 9.01
C LEU A 24 -11.64 3.92 9.55
N ALA A 25 -12.60 4.64 8.96
CA ALA A 25 -14.00 4.58 9.35
C ALA A 25 -14.70 3.27 8.94
N ILE A 26 -14.14 2.49 8.01
CA ILE A 26 -14.70 1.19 7.60
C ILE A 26 -14.64 0.19 8.77
N LYS A 27 -13.55 0.21 9.55
CA LYS A 27 -13.37 -0.62 10.75
C LYS A 27 -12.72 0.18 11.88
N PRO A 28 -13.50 1.02 12.59
CA PRO A 28 -12.96 1.94 13.59
C PRO A 28 -12.24 1.21 14.73
N GLY A 29 -10.95 1.48 14.89
CA GLY A 29 -10.12 0.91 15.97
C GLY A 29 -9.64 -0.53 15.75
N GLU A 30 -10.05 -1.18 14.65
CA GLU A 30 -9.63 -2.55 14.33
C GLU A 30 -8.46 -2.59 13.35
N MET A 31 -8.29 -1.56 12.51
CA MET A 31 -7.16 -1.48 11.59
C MET A 31 -5.86 -1.17 12.33
N ARG A 32 -4.93 -2.13 12.36
CA ARG A 32 -3.64 -2.04 13.05
C ARG A 32 -2.47 -2.34 12.13
N ILE A 33 -2.65 -3.30 11.23
CA ILE A 33 -1.64 -3.75 10.27
C ILE A 33 -2.21 -3.83 8.86
N GLY A 34 -1.42 -3.42 7.87
CA GLY A 34 -1.80 -3.49 6.47
C GLY A 34 -0.65 -3.80 5.54
N LEU A 35 -1.02 -4.09 4.29
CA LEU A 35 -0.09 -4.24 3.18
C LEU A 35 -0.39 -3.17 2.12
N ASP A 36 0.65 -2.47 1.67
CA ASP A 36 0.60 -1.57 0.52
C ASP A 36 1.29 -2.25 -0.66
N PHE A 37 0.49 -2.80 -1.56
CA PHE A 37 0.88 -3.49 -2.77
C PHE A 37 0.81 -2.54 -3.97
N GLY A 38 1.70 -1.56 -4.00
CA GLY A 38 1.64 -0.45 -4.96
C GLY A 38 3.02 -0.03 -5.46
N ILE A 39 3.03 0.77 -6.53
CA ILE A 39 4.25 1.38 -7.06
C ILE A 39 4.35 2.81 -6.51
N GLY A 40 5.39 3.11 -5.75
CA GLY A 40 5.61 4.46 -5.25
C GLY A 40 6.57 4.55 -4.08
N THR A 41 6.52 5.70 -3.40
CA THR A 41 7.47 6.06 -2.33
C THR A 41 6.86 5.90 -0.92
N GLY A 42 5.71 5.23 -0.80
CA GLY A 42 5.04 4.98 0.48
C GLY A 42 4.23 6.16 1.03
N THR A 43 3.61 7.01 0.19
CA THR A 43 2.79 8.14 0.67
C THR A 43 1.59 7.69 1.49
N PHE A 44 0.82 6.71 0.99
CA PHE A 44 -0.33 6.15 1.72
C PHE A 44 0.11 5.58 3.08
N VAL A 45 1.18 4.78 3.06
CA VAL A 45 1.79 4.15 4.25
C VAL A 45 2.23 5.17 5.29
N ALA A 46 2.85 6.27 4.86
CA ALA A 46 3.22 7.35 5.76
C ALA A 46 2.00 7.98 6.45
N ARG A 47 0.90 8.14 5.71
CA ARG A 47 -0.33 8.72 6.26
C ARG A 47 -1.03 7.76 7.21
N MET A 48 -1.07 6.47 6.91
CA MET A 48 -1.58 5.45 7.84
C MET A 48 -0.79 5.41 9.16
N ARG A 49 0.53 5.59 9.08
CA ARG A 49 1.39 5.66 10.27
C ARG A 49 1.06 6.82 11.21
N GLU A 50 0.65 7.98 10.68
CA GLU A 50 0.20 9.14 11.48
C GLU A 50 -1.02 8.78 12.37
N HIS A 51 -1.76 7.74 11.99
CA HIS A 51 -2.90 7.19 12.73
C HIS A 51 -2.56 5.89 13.48
N ASN A 52 -1.28 5.62 13.74
CA ASN A 52 -0.78 4.42 14.43
C ASN A 52 -1.10 3.08 13.75
N VAL A 53 -1.31 3.09 12.42
CA VAL A 53 -1.44 1.87 11.64
C VAL A 53 -0.09 1.55 11.00
N THR A 54 0.39 0.32 11.22
CA THR A 54 1.62 -0.16 10.59
C THR A 54 1.28 -0.74 9.22
N VAL A 55 1.81 -0.15 8.15
CA VAL A 55 1.62 -0.71 6.80
C VAL A 55 2.99 -1.10 6.23
N VAL A 56 3.09 -2.34 5.78
CA VAL A 56 4.26 -2.85 5.05
C VAL A 56 4.10 -2.48 3.58
N SER A 57 5.06 -1.77 3.00
CA SER A 57 5.01 -1.33 1.60
C SER A 57 5.85 -2.24 0.72
N THR A 58 5.25 -2.88 -0.27
CA THR A 58 6.02 -3.68 -1.23
C THR A 58 6.76 -2.75 -2.17
N ALA A 59 8.04 -2.56 -1.90
CA ALA A 59 8.93 -1.84 -2.78
C ALA A 59 9.43 -2.84 -3.83
N LEU A 60 8.56 -3.13 -4.80
CA LEU A 60 8.80 -4.08 -5.86
C LEU A 60 10.16 -3.85 -6.49
N ASN A 61 10.88 -4.94 -6.75
CA ASN A 61 12.20 -4.90 -7.38
C ASN A 61 12.11 -4.57 -8.90
N LEU A 62 11.62 -3.38 -9.22
CA LEU A 62 11.47 -2.85 -10.58
C LEU A 62 12.73 -2.08 -11.02
N ARG A 63 13.89 -2.33 -10.38
CA ARG A 63 15.13 -1.56 -10.56
C ARG A 63 14.98 -0.05 -10.32
N ALA A 64 13.95 0.34 -9.58
CA ALA A 64 13.68 1.71 -9.18
C ALA A 64 14.02 1.90 -7.69
N PRO A 65 14.53 3.08 -7.29
CA PRO A 65 15.03 3.30 -5.94
C PRO A 65 13.92 3.59 -4.92
N PHE A 66 12.83 2.80 -4.92
CA PHE A 66 11.70 3.01 -4.03
C PHE A 66 12.05 2.70 -2.58
N ASN A 67 12.84 1.64 -2.34
CA ASN A 67 13.30 1.26 -1.01
C ASN A 67 14.11 2.37 -0.34
N GLU A 68 14.97 3.03 -1.11
CA GLU A 68 15.81 4.14 -0.70
C GLU A 68 14.98 5.39 -0.33
N MET A 69 13.73 5.49 -0.80
CA MET A 69 12.80 6.54 -0.39
C MET A 69 11.89 6.12 0.78
N ILE A 70 11.52 4.85 0.87
CA ILE A 70 10.60 4.34 1.90
C ILE A 70 11.32 4.18 3.25
N ALA A 71 12.49 3.54 3.28
CA ALA A 71 13.16 3.20 4.53
C ALA A 71 13.54 4.43 5.38
N PRO A 72 14.13 5.51 4.82
CA PRO A 72 14.50 6.70 5.61
C PRO A 72 13.31 7.43 6.22
N ARG A 73 12.09 7.18 5.75
CA ARG A 73 10.84 7.71 6.35
C ARG A 73 10.41 6.92 7.59
N GLY A 74 11.17 5.89 7.99
CA GLY A 74 10.86 4.96 9.08
C GLY A 74 9.64 4.08 8.81
N LEU A 75 9.33 3.85 7.52
CA LEU A 75 8.30 2.91 7.08
C LEU A 75 8.93 1.53 6.86
N VAL A 76 8.11 0.49 6.70
CA VAL A 76 8.58 -0.89 6.53
C VAL A 76 8.55 -1.27 5.04
N PRO A 77 9.67 -1.16 4.30
CA PRO A 77 9.73 -1.67 2.95
C PRO A 77 9.86 -3.20 2.96
N LEU A 78 9.11 -3.86 2.09
CA LEU A 78 9.23 -5.27 1.77
C LEU A 78 9.80 -5.41 0.36
N PHE A 79 11.04 -5.86 0.26
CA PHE A 79 11.73 -6.08 -1.00
C PHE A 79 11.42 -7.48 -1.54
N ILE A 80 10.52 -7.54 -2.53
CA ILE A 80 10.01 -8.80 -3.10
C ILE A 80 9.90 -8.73 -4.63
N THR A 81 9.77 -9.91 -5.24
CA THR A 81 9.45 -10.10 -6.66
C THR A 81 8.00 -10.59 -6.79
N LEU A 82 7.36 -10.31 -7.94
CA LEU A 82 5.91 -10.47 -8.15
C LEU A 82 5.36 -11.89 -8.08
N ASN A 83 6.19 -12.91 -8.27
CA ASN A 83 5.75 -14.29 -8.35
C ASN A 83 6.21 -15.09 -7.13
N GLN A 84 6.10 -14.47 -5.96
CA GLN A 84 6.48 -15.08 -4.69
C GLN A 84 5.39 -14.83 -3.67
N ARG A 85 5.02 -15.88 -2.95
CA ARG A 85 4.16 -15.78 -1.78
C ARG A 85 4.76 -14.79 -0.79
N LEU A 86 3.92 -13.91 -0.26
CA LEU A 86 4.37 -12.95 0.75
C LEU A 86 4.84 -13.68 2.01
N PRO A 87 5.87 -13.17 2.71
CA PRO A 87 6.40 -13.78 3.92
C PRO A 87 5.52 -13.51 5.15
N PHE A 88 4.19 -13.65 4.98
CA PHE A 88 3.19 -13.49 6.02
C PHE A 88 2.36 -14.77 6.15
N PHE A 89 1.83 -15.03 7.34
CA PHE A 89 0.82 -16.06 7.54
C PHE A 89 -0.53 -15.57 7.02
N ASP A 90 -1.42 -16.51 6.69
CA ASP A 90 -2.77 -16.17 6.27
C ASP A 90 -3.49 -15.36 7.36
N ASN A 91 -4.33 -14.41 6.94
CA ASN A 91 -5.09 -13.52 7.81
C ASN A 91 -4.23 -12.60 8.71
N THR A 92 -2.97 -12.33 8.35
CA THR A 92 -2.12 -11.37 9.08
C THR A 92 -2.58 -9.91 8.91
N MET A 93 -3.18 -9.55 7.77
CA MET A 93 -3.43 -8.15 7.39
C MET A 93 -4.89 -7.75 7.61
N ASP A 94 -5.12 -6.58 8.22
CA ASP A 94 -6.48 -6.01 8.37
C ASP A 94 -6.95 -5.33 7.08
N MET A 95 -6.01 -4.89 6.25
CA MET A 95 -6.24 -4.20 5.00
C MET A 95 -5.15 -4.47 3.95
N ILE A 96 -5.55 -4.40 2.69
CA ILE A 96 -4.63 -4.37 1.55
C ILE A 96 -4.97 -3.13 0.73
N HIS A 97 -3.97 -2.30 0.48
CA HIS A 97 -4.03 -1.15 -0.41
C HIS A 97 -3.26 -1.46 -1.70
N THR A 98 -3.82 -1.11 -2.85
CA THR A 98 -3.17 -1.23 -4.16
C THR A 98 -3.38 0.06 -4.94
N ALA A 99 -2.33 0.54 -5.61
CA ALA A 99 -2.41 1.71 -6.47
C ALA A 99 -1.46 1.56 -7.66
N GLY A 100 -2.03 1.59 -8.86
CA GLY A 100 -1.29 1.48 -10.13
C GLY A 100 -0.61 0.12 -10.37
N PHE A 101 -0.77 -0.83 -9.45
CA PHE A 101 -0.16 -2.16 -9.55
C PHE A 101 -1.16 -3.20 -10.07
N LEU A 102 -2.26 -3.45 -9.36
CA LEU A 102 -3.33 -4.36 -9.80
C LEU A 102 -4.27 -3.68 -10.83
N ASP A 103 -3.69 -3.06 -11.85
CA ASP A 103 -4.39 -2.40 -12.95
C ASP A 103 -4.27 -3.24 -14.23
N GLY A 104 -4.92 -2.84 -15.32
CA GLY A 104 -5.14 -3.65 -16.54
C GLY A 104 -3.90 -4.12 -17.33
N TRP A 105 -2.69 -3.98 -16.79
CA TRP A 105 -1.46 -4.49 -17.39
C TRP A 105 -1.03 -5.86 -16.86
N ILE A 106 -1.55 -6.31 -15.70
CA ILE A 106 -1.29 -7.67 -15.21
C ILE A 106 -2.17 -8.67 -15.96
N ASP A 107 -1.61 -9.83 -16.30
CA ASP A 107 -2.40 -10.92 -16.88
C ASP A 107 -3.27 -11.61 -15.81
N LEU A 108 -4.26 -12.37 -16.27
CA LEU A 108 -5.21 -13.05 -15.38
C LEU A 108 -4.55 -14.17 -14.56
N GLN A 109 -3.45 -14.77 -15.03
CA GLN A 109 -2.75 -15.83 -14.31
C GLN A 109 -1.97 -15.24 -13.12
N LEU A 110 -1.31 -14.10 -13.32
CA LEU A 110 -0.66 -13.36 -12.25
C LEU A 110 -1.68 -12.81 -11.25
N LEU A 111 -2.83 -12.32 -11.71
CA LEU A 111 -3.90 -11.90 -10.82
C LEU A 111 -4.42 -13.07 -9.96
N ASP A 112 -4.65 -14.23 -10.57
CA ASP A 112 -5.08 -15.45 -9.86
C ASP A 112 -4.06 -15.84 -8.77
N PHE A 113 -2.77 -15.86 -9.11
CA PHE A 113 -1.70 -16.10 -8.15
C PHE A 113 -1.73 -15.11 -6.99
N ILE A 114 -1.81 -13.80 -7.25
CA ILE A 114 -1.82 -12.77 -6.20
C ILE A 114 -3.04 -12.91 -5.26
N LEU A 115 -4.18 -13.36 -5.77
CA LEU A 115 -5.41 -13.47 -4.99
C LEU A 115 -5.48 -14.76 -4.17
N PHE A 116 -4.83 -15.84 -4.61
CA PHE A 116 -5.07 -17.18 -4.08
C PHE A 116 -3.82 -17.94 -3.57
N ASP A 117 -2.60 -17.44 -3.78
CA ASP A 117 -1.33 -18.13 -3.42
C ASP A 117 -0.42 -17.26 -2.53
#